data_AF-A0A970MR35-F1
#
_entry.id   AF-A0A970MR35-F1
#
_cell.length_a   1.000
_cell.length_b   1.000
_cell.length_c   1.000
_cell.angle_alpha   90.00
_cell.angle_beta   90.00
_cell.angle_gamma   90.00
#
_symmetry.space_group_name_H-M   'P 1'
#
loop_
_entity.id
_entity.type
_entity.pdbx_description
1 polymer ?
#
loop_
_entity_poly.entity_id
_entity_poly.type
_entity_poly.pdbx_seq_one_letter_code
_entity_poly.pdbx_strand_id
1 'polypeptide(L)'
;MKFYYWEYILICSTISTYDVTKEYIDTEARLKNKKELEQRFIDLLKNRTTNLSDILEIERQLNDIRTEIEATQNYLNALKDQIQYSTIELTIYQNIENSSFSKTESFKDGVVKSLNNGWWLIKGIVLLIITLWPLLIIGLIIGFIAYLRIKKNKEKKKKYKNEYQANSSSDN
;
A
#
# COMPACT_ATOMS: atom_id res chain seq x y z
N MET A 1 -14.32 6.84 13.55
CA MET A 1 -13.73 6.66 14.90
C MET A 1 -13.55 5.17 15.22
N LYS A 2 -12.83 4.43 14.37
CA LYS A 2 -12.55 2.99 14.49
C LYS A 2 -11.14 2.74 13.93
N PHE A 3 -10.14 3.54 14.29
CA PHE A 3 -8.75 3.37 13.80
C PHE A 3 -7.72 3.23 14.93
N TYR A 4 -8.08 3.53 16.18
CA TYR A 4 -7.14 3.47 17.30
C TYR A 4 -7.00 2.07 17.92
N TYR A 5 -8.04 1.24 17.93
CA TYR A 5 -8.01 -0.04 18.66
C TYR A 5 -7.08 -1.11 18.08
N TRP A 6 -6.83 -1.06 16.77
CA TRP A 6 -6.03 -2.07 16.04
C TRP A 6 -4.53 -1.87 16.20
N GLU A 7 -4.05 -0.62 16.33
CA GLU A 7 -2.64 -0.35 16.63
C GLU A 7 -2.26 -0.94 18.00
N TYR A 8 -3.12 -0.80 19.02
CA TYR A 8 -2.85 -1.38 20.34
C TYR A 8 -2.79 -2.91 20.30
N ILE A 9 -3.68 -3.57 19.56
CA ILE A 9 -3.71 -5.04 19.50
C ILE A 9 -2.47 -5.61 18.79
N LEU A 10 -2.00 -4.94 17.73
CA LEU A 10 -0.80 -5.34 16.99
C LEU A 10 0.48 -5.11 17.80
N ILE A 11 0.57 -3.99 18.52
CA ILE A 11 1.71 -3.67 19.39
C ILE A 11 1.79 -4.67 20.55
N CYS A 12 0.67 -4.96 21.23
CA CYS A 12 0.66 -5.94 22.33
C CYS A 12 1.02 -7.35 21.86
N SER A 13 0.52 -7.80 20.70
CA SER A 13 0.85 -9.12 20.15
C SER A 13 2.33 -9.22 19.76
N THR A 14 2.88 -8.21 19.09
CA THR A 14 4.30 -8.20 18.68
C THR A 14 5.23 -8.14 19.89
N ILE A 15 4.91 -7.32 20.89
CA ILE A 15 5.68 -7.25 22.15
C ILE A 15 5.59 -8.58 22.89
N SER A 16 4.41 -9.19 23.02
CA SER A 16 4.25 -10.48 23.69
C SER A 16 5.04 -11.59 23.01
N THR A 17 5.04 -11.65 21.67
CA THR A 17 5.81 -12.64 20.89
C THR A 17 7.33 -12.42 21.01
N TYR A 18 7.78 -11.16 21.02
CA TYR A 18 9.19 -10.82 21.22
C TYR A 18 9.67 -11.19 22.63
N ASP A 19 8.85 -10.93 23.65
CA ASP A 19 9.20 -11.18 25.06
C ASP A 19 9.38 -12.68 25.33
N VAL A 20 8.46 -13.54 24.86
CA VAL A 20 8.59 -15.00 25.02
C VAL A 20 9.78 -15.58 24.25
N THR A 21 10.10 -15.01 23.08
CA THR A 21 11.28 -15.43 22.29
C THR A 21 12.57 -15.10 23.04
N LYS A 22 12.64 -13.93 23.66
CA LYS A 22 13.79 -13.51 24.48
C LYS A 22 13.93 -14.39 25.72
N GLU A 23 12.84 -14.65 26.44
CA GLU A 23 12.84 -15.53 27.61
C GLU A 23 13.30 -16.96 27.26
N TYR A 24 12.88 -17.49 26.11
CA TYR A 24 13.32 -18.79 25.61
C TYR A 24 14.84 -18.82 25.38
N ILE A 25 15.39 -17.84 24.66
CA ILE A 25 16.83 -17.75 24.36
C ILE A 25 17.65 -17.60 25.64
N ASP A 26 17.20 -16.75 26.57
CA ASP A 26 17.89 -16.53 27.86
C ASP A 26 17.88 -17.81 28.72
N THR A 27 16.77 -18.55 28.71
CA THR A 27 16.63 -19.80 29.46
C THR A 27 17.46 -20.93 28.85
N GLU A 28 17.53 -21.01 27.52
CA GLU A 28 18.41 -21.95 26.80
C GLU A 28 19.89 -21.70 27.13
N ALA A 29 20.32 -20.43 27.17
CA ALA A 29 21.68 -20.08 27.55
C ALA A 29 22.00 -20.49 29.01
N ARG A 30 21.07 -20.30 29.94
CA ARG A 30 21.20 -20.76 31.33
C ARG A 30 21.30 -22.29 31.41
N LEU A 31 20.47 -23.01 30.66
CA LEU A 31 20.50 -24.47 30.60
C LEU A 31 21.86 -24.99 30.09
N LYS A 32 22.41 -24.34 29.05
CA LYS A 32 23.73 -24.67 28.53
C LYS A 32 24.83 -24.49 29.58
N ASN A 33 24.79 -23.39 30.33
CA ASN A 33 25.76 -23.14 31.41
C ASN A 33 25.67 -24.20 32.52
N LYS A 34 24.44 -24.61 32.90
CA LYS A 34 24.25 -25.69 33.89
C LYS A 34 24.81 -27.03 33.41
N LYS A 35 24.62 -27.37 32.12
CA LYS A 35 25.21 -28.57 31.52
C LYS A 35 26.75 -28.53 31.49
N GLU A 36 27.35 -27.36 31.22
CA GLU A 36 28.82 -27.23 31.30
C GLU A 36 29.32 -27.39 32.73
N LEU A 37 28.61 -26.83 33.70
CA LEU A 37 28.92 -26.97 35.12
C LEU A 37 28.78 -28.43 35.59
N GLU A 38 27.77 -29.16 35.12
CA GLU A 38 27.65 -30.62 35.31
C GLU A 38 28.90 -31.37 34.81
N GLN A 39 29.37 -31.07 33.59
CA GLN A 39 30.57 -31.70 33.04
C GLN A 39 31.83 -31.38 33.88
N ARG A 40 31.98 -30.14 34.34
CA ARG A 40 33.08 -29.77 35.24
C ARG A 40 33.05 -30.57 36.54
N PHE A 41 31.87 -30.77 37.15
CA PHE A 41 31.73 -31.59 38.35
C PHE A 41 32.08 -33.07 38.09
N ILE A 42 31.66 -33.62 36.96
CA ILE A 42 32.04 -34.97 36.55
C ILE A 42 33.56 -35.10 36.38
N ASP A 43 34.22 -34.08 35.80
CA ASP A 43 35.67 -34.08 35.62
C ASP A 43 36.43 -33.93 36.95
N LEU A 44 35.89 -33.19 37.91
CA LEU A 44 36.44 -33.10 39.28
C LEU A 44 36.34 -34.44 40.02
N LEU A 45 35.21 -35.15 39.88
CA LEU A 45 35.03 -36.49 40.43
C LEU A 45 36.02 -37.50 39.84
N LYS A 46 36.27 -37.44 38.52
CA LYS A 46 37.19 -38.34 37.83
C LYS A 46 38.66 -38.12 38.20
N ASN A 47 39.08 -36.86 38.40
CA ASN A 47 40.50 -36.51 38.37
C ASN A 47 41.09 -36.03 39.70
N ARG A 48 40.28 -35.62 40.69
CA ARG A 48 40.77 -34.76 41.79
C ARG A 48 40.37 -35.17 43.21
N THR A 49 39.45 -36.10 43.40
CA THR A 49 38.85 -36.30 44.74
C THR A 49 39.31 -37.60 45.40
N THR A 50 40.07 -37.50 46.49
CA THR A 50 40.59 -38.62 47.28
C THR A 50 39.79 -38.90 48.56
N ASN A 51 38.95 -37.97 49.02
CA ASN A 51 38.14 -38.14 50.23
C ASN A 51 36.68 -38.53 49.91
N LEU A 52 36.15 -39.53 50.61
CA LEU A 52 34.76 -40.00 50.45
C LEU A 52 33.72 -38.92 50.79
N SER A 53 34.02 -38.04 51.75
CA SER A 53 33.13 -36.92 52.12
C SER A 53 32.93 -35.94 50.98
N ASP A 54 34.01 -35.58 50.28
CA ASP A 54 33.98 -34.66 49.15
C ASP A 54 33.22 -35.27 47.96
N ILE A 55 33.33 -36.59 47.75
CA ILE A 55 32.58 -37.31 46.72
C ILE A 55 31.08 -37.24 46.98
N LEU A 56 30.64 -37.55 48.20
CA LEU A 56 29.23 -37.51 48.57
C LEU A 56 28.63 -36.11 48.44
N GLU A 57 29.41 -35.08 48.79
CA GLU A 57 28.96 -33.69 48.66
C GLU A 57 28.84 -33.25 47.19
N ILE A 58 29.80 -33.61 46.35
CA ILE A 58 29.74 -33.35 44.90
C ILE A 58 28.59 -34.12 44.26
N GLU A 59 28.37 -35.38 44.62
CA GLU A 59 27.27 -36.20 44.10
C GLU A 59 25.90 -35.59 44.44
N ARG A 60 25.74 -35.07 45.66
CA ARG A 60 24.53 -34.35 46.05
C ARG A 60 24.31 -33.11 45.20
N GLN A 61 25.34 -32.26 45.05
CA GLN A 61 25.24 -31.06 44.21
C GLN A 61 24.96 -31.41 42.75
N LEU A 62 25.59 -32.47 42.23
CA LEU A 62 25.38 -32.95 40.87
C LEU A 62 23.93 -33.40 40.65
N ASN A 63 23.34 -34.08 41.64
CA ASN A 63 21.93 -34.48 41.59
C ASN A 63 20.98 -33.27 41.58
N ASP A 64 21.26 -32.25 42.38
CA ASP A 64 20.48 -31.01 42.39
C ASP A 64 20.56 -30.30 41.02
N ILE A 65 21.77 -30.17 40.47
CA ILE A 65 22.01 -29.58 39.14
C ILE A 65 21.27 -30.37 38.05
N ARG A 66 21.32 -31.70 38.07
CA ARG A 66 20.60 -32.55 37.11
C ARG A 66 19.10 -32.36 37.20
N THR A 67 18.55 -32.33 38.40
CA THR A 67 17.13 -32.09 38.63
C THR A 67 16.71 -30.75 38.04
N GLU A 68 17.50 -29.69 38.25
CA GLU A 68 17.24 -28.38 37.66
C GLU A 68 17.36 -28.36 36.13
N ILE A 69 18.34 -29.08 35.56
CA ILE A 69 18.51 -29.23 34.11
C ILE A 69 17.28 -29.91 33.51
N GLU A 70 16.83 -31.02 34.09
CA GLU A 70 15.66 -31.77 33.62
C GLU A 70 14.39 -30.94 33.68
N ALA A 71 14.14 -30.25 34.80
CA ALA A 71 13.00 -29.36 34.96
C ALA A 71 13.02 -28.24 33.90
N THR A 72 14.17 -27.60 33.69
CA THR A 72 14.33 -26.52 32.71
C THR A 72 14.17 -27.04 31.27
N GLN A 73 14.72 -28.22 30.95
CA GLN A 73 14.61 -28.83 29.64
C GLN A 73 13.16 -29.23 29.33
N ASN A 74 12.43 -29.77 30.31
CA ASN A 74 11.02 -30.11 30.17
C ASN A 74 10.16 -28.87 29.93
N TYR A 75 10.43 -27.77 30.65
CA TYR A 75 9.75 -26.49 30.43
C TYR A 75 9.98 -25.96 29.01
N LEU A 76 11.23 -25.94 28.52
CA LEU A 76 11.54 -25.49 27.16
C LEU A 76 10.87 -26.35 26.09
N ASN A 77 10.84 -27.67 26.27
CA ASN A 77 10.15 -28.58 25.35
C ASN A 77 8.65 -28.28 25.30
N ALA A 78 8.02 -28.05 26.46
CA ALA A 78 6.60 -27.70 26.53
C ALA A 78 6.30 -26.37 25.82
N LEU A 79 7.13 -25.33 25.98
CA LEU A 79 6.98 -24.07 25.23
C LEU A 79 7.14 -24.28 23.73
N LYS A 80 8.14 -25.06 23.31
CA LYS A 80 8.37 -25.35 21.90
C LYS A 80 7.17 -26.04 21.27
N ASP A 81 6.59 -27.03 21.96
CA ASP A 81 5.39 -27.73 21.49
C ASP A 81 4.20 -26.76 21.39
N GLN A 82 3.98 -25.90 22.38
CA GLN A 82 2.93 -24.88 22.34
C GLN A 82 3.08 -23.91 21.16
N ILE A 83 4.31 -23.47 20.85
CA ILE A 83 4.58 -22.60 19.69
C ILE A 83 4.33 -23.37 18.39
N GLN A 84 4.76 -24.63 18.29
CA GLN A 84 4.59 -25.45 17.10
C GLN A 84 3.11 -25.74 16.78
N TYR A 85 2.27 -25.87 17.80
CA TYR A 85 0.82 -26.03 17.65
C TYR A 85 0.05 -24.69 17.65
N SER A 86 0.73 -23.55 17.79
CA SER A 86 0.08 -22.24 17.75
C SER A 86 -0.39 -21.90 16.34
N THR A 87 -1.64 -21.46 16.21
CA THR A 87 -2.18 -20.96 14.94
C THR A 87 -1.95 -19.45 14.86
N ILE A 88 -1.22 -19.01 13.84
CA ILE A 88 -1.00 -17.59 13.59
C ILE A 88 -2.15 -17.07 12.72
N GLU A 89 -3.08 -16.32 13.30
CA GLU A 89 -4.10 -15.58 12.53
C GLU A 89 -3.51 -14.27 11.99
N LEU A 90 -3.01 -14.31 10.75
CA LEU A 90 -2.55 -13.12 10.02
C LEU A 90 -3.73 -12.44 9.32
N THR A 91 -4.17 -11.30 9.86
CA THR A 91 -5.12 -10.43 9.14
C THR A 91 -4.35 -9.42 8.30
N ILE A 92 -4.21 -9.71 7.00
CA ILE A 92 -3.54 -8.82 6.03
C ILE A 92 -4.58 -7.88 5.42
N TYR A 93 -4.46 -6.58 5.71
CA TYR A 93 -5.22 -5.55 5.01
C TYR A 93 -4.39 -4.99 3.85
N GLN A 94 -4.67 -5.45 2.64
CA GLN A 94 -4.13 -4.81 1.43
C GLN A 94 -4.95 -3.54 1.18
N ASN A 95 -4.33 -2.36 1.21
CA ASN A 95 -5.00 -1.14 0.75
C ASN A 95 -5.10 -1.23 -0.77
N ILE A 96 -6.25 -1.71 -1.24
CA ILE A 96 -6.48 -1.94 -2.64
C ILE A 96 -6.83 -0.62 -3.31
N GLU A 97 -5.82 0.20 -3.61
CA GLU A 97 -5.94 1.17 -4.69
C GLU A 97 -5.91 0.40 -6.01
N ASN A 98 -7.11 -0.02 -6.46
CA ASN A 98 -7.38 -0.71 -7.73
C ASN A 98 -7.08 -2.21 -7.77
N SER A 99 -7.93 -3.02 -7.15
CA SER A 99 -8.16 -4.38 -7.64
C SER A 99 -9.59 -4.44 -8.10
N SER A 100 -9.74 -4.51 -9.42
CA SER A 100 -10.91 -5.05 -10.08
C SER A 100 -11.00 -6.53 -9.71
N PHE A 101 -11.27 -6.84 -8.44
CA PHE A 101 -11.74 -8.16 -8.08
C PHE A 101 -13.11 -8.30 -8.73
N SER A 102 -13.23 -9.28 -9.62
CA SER A 102 -14.40 -9.56 -10.44
C SER A 102 -15.63 -9.82 -9.57
N LYS A 103 -16.27 -8.74 -9.13
CA LYS A 103 -17.67 -8.75 -8.75
C LYS A 103 -18.41 -8.97 -10.06
N THR A 104 -19.25 -10.00 -10.14
CA THR A 104 -20.20 -10.13 -11.24
C THR A 104 -20.95 -8.80 -11.34
N GLU A 105 -20.57 -7.98 -12.32
CA GLU A 105 -21.07 -6.61 -12.46
C GLU A 105 -22.58 -6.76 -12.65
N SER A 106 -23.34 -6.36 -11.63
CA SER A 106 -24.79 -6.29 -11.79
C SER A 106 -25.08 -5.22 -12.83
N PHE A 107 -26.16 -5.35 -13.61
CA PHE A 107 -26.60 -4.34 -14.57
C PHE A 107 -26.59 -2.91 -13.97
N LYS A 108 -26.88 -2.79 -12.67
CA LYS A 108 -26.80 -1.54 -11.90
C LYS A 108 -25.38 -0.93 -11.85
N ASP A 109 -24.34 -1.75 -11.67
CA ASP A 109 -22.95 -1.29 -11.64
C ASP A 109 -22.51 -0.78 -13.02
N GLY A 110 -22.95 -1.47 -14.09
CA GLY A 110 -22.76 -1.03 -15.48
C GLY A 110 -23.44 0.31 -15.80
N VAL A 111 -24.66 0.54 -15.29
CA VAL A 111 -25.39 1.81 -15.46
C VAL A 111 -24.69 2.95 -14.71
N VAL A 112 -24.25 2.73 -13.47
CA VAL A 112 -23.57 3.76 -12.67
C VAL A 112 -22.22 4.14 -13.29
N LYS A 113 -21.44 3.15 -13.75
CA LYS A 113 -20.18 3.42 -14.48
C LYS A 113 -20.43 4.16 -15.79
N SER A 114 -21.47 3.80 -16.54
CA SER A 114 -21.83 4.47 -17.79
C SER A 114 -22.24 5.92 -17.58
N LEU A 115 -22.95 6.23 -16.50
CA LEU A 115 -23.30 7.62 -16.12
C LEU A 115 -22.05 8.44 -15.77
N ASN A 116 -21.11 7.86 -15.03
CA ASN A 116 -19.86 8.55 -14.70
C ASN A 116 -18.99 8.80 -15.95
N ASN A 117 -18.93 7.83 -16.86
CA ASN A 117 -18.28 8.03 -18.16
C ASN A 117 -19.01 9.10 -19.00
N GLY A 118 -20.35 9.14 -18.97
CA GLY A 118 -21.13 10.18 -19.63
C GLY A 118 -20.85 11.59 -19.07
N TRP A 119 -20.61 11.71 -17.77
CA TRP A 119 -20.23 12.98 -17.12
C TRP A 119 -18.92 13.54 -17.66
N TRP A 120 -17.98 12.68 -18.06
CA TRP A 120 -16.72 13.09 -18.67
C TRP A 120 -16.93 13.72 -20.06
N LEU A 121 -17.86 13.19 -20.86
CA LEU A 121 -18.23 13.76 -22.15
C LEU A 121 -18.84 15.16 -22.00
N ILE A 122 -19.71 15.35 -21.00
CA ILE A 122 -20.32 16.66 -20.70
C ILE A 122 -19.25 17.67 -20.31
N LYS A 123 -18.32 17.29 -19.42
CA LYS A 123 -17.17 18.15 -19.06
C LYS A 123 -16.33 18.50 -20.29
N GLY A 124 -16.09 17.54 -21.18
CA GLY A 124 -15.34 17.74 -22.42
C GLY A 124 -16.00 18.75 -23.36
N ILE A 125 -17.33 18.67 -23.53
CA ILE A 125 -18.10 19.62 -24.33
C ILE A 125 -18.04 21.03 -23.71
N VAL A 126 -18.20 21.14 -22.40
CA VAL A 126 -18.11 22.42 -21.68
C VAL A 126 -16.72 23.04 -21.82
N LEU A 127 -15.65 22.24 -21.65
CA LEU A 127 -14.27 22.69 -21.87
C LEU A 127 -14.01 23.11 -23.31
N LEU A 128 -14.56 22.40 -24.29
CA LEU A 128 -14.47 22.79 -25.70
C LEU A 128 -15.13 24.14 -25.93
N ILE A 129 -16.31 24.42 -25.37
CA ILE A 129 -16.99 25.71 -25.51
C ILE A 129 -16.14 26.83 -24.88
N ILE A 130 -15.60 26.61 -23.68
CA ILE A 130 -14.73 27.57 -22.97
C ILE A 130 -13.38 27.79 -23.68
N THR A 131 -12.93 26.83 -24.48
CA THR A 131 -11.67 26.97 -25.23
C THR A 131 -11.90 27.56 -26.62
N LEU A 132 -13.00 27.22 -27.31
CA LEU A 132 -13.28 27.64 -28.69
C LEU A 132 -14.03 28.97 -28.80
N TRP A 133 -14.71 29.46 -27.76
CA TRP A 133 -15.45 30.73 -27.85
C TRP A 133 -14.62 31.93 -28.35
N PRO A 134 -13.30 32.11 -28.04
CA PRO A 134 -12.55 33.25 -28.54
C PRO A 134 -12.29 33.12 -30.05
N LEU A 135 -12.08 31.89 -30.55
CA LEU A 135 -11.91 31.61 -31.97
C LEU A 135 -13.19 31.87 -32.76
N LEU A 136 -14.36 31.53 -32.20
CA LEU A 136 -15.65 31.82 -32.82
C LEU A 136 -15.91 33.33 -32.93
N ILE A 137 -15.56 34.11 -31.91
CA ILE A 137 -15.68 35.58 -31.92
C ILE A 137 -14.78 36.19 -32.99
N ILE A 138 -13.52 35.76 -33.06
CA ILE A 138 -12.56 36.23 -34.06
C ILE A 138 -13.03 35.88 -35.49
N GLY A 139 -13.51 34.65 -35.69
CA GLY A 139 -14.07 34.20 -36.96
C GLY A 139 -15.28 35.03 -37.42
N LEU A 140 -16.21 35.36 -36.51
CA LEU A 140 -17.34 36.23 -36.81
C LEU A 140 -16.92 37.65 -37.19
N ILE A 141 -15.92 38.23 -36.50
CA ILE A 141 -15.40 39.57 -36.82
C ILE A 141 -14.77 39.58 -38.22
N ILE A 142 -13.94 38.59 -38.53
CA ILE A 142 -13.29 38.47 -39.85
C ILE A 142 -14.34 38.26 -40.96
N GLY A 143 -15.31 37.38 -40.72
CA GLY A 143 -16.42 37.12 -41.64
C GLY A 143 -17.27 38.36 -41.88
N PHE A 144 -17.57 39.13 -40.83
CA PHE A 144 -18.32 40.38 -40.92
C PHE A 144 -17.56 41.44 -41.74
N ILE A 145 -16.26 41.60 -41.51
CA ILE A 145 -15.40 42.51 -42.29
C ILE A 145 -15.36 42.09 -43.76
N ALA A 146 -15.22 40.79 -44.05
CA ALA A 146 -15.22 40.25 -45.41
C ALA A 146 -16.56 40.49 -46.11
N TYR A 147 -17.68 40.26 -45.41
CA TYR A 147 -19.03 40.53 -45.91
C TYR A 147 -19.20 42.02 -46.29
N LEU A 148 -18.76 42.94 -45.42
CA LEU A 148 -18.81 44.38 -45.68
C LEU A 148 -17.93 44.78 -46.89
N ARG A 149 -16.74 44.19 -47.04
CA ARG A 149 -15.87 44.43 -48.21
C ARG A 149 -16.50 43.95 -49.51
N ILE A 150 -17.10 42.75 -49.51
CA ILE A 150 -17.75 42.20 -50.70
C ILE A 150 -18.96 43.05 -51.10
N LYS A 151 -19.75 43.53 -50.13
CA LYS A 151 -20.88 44.43 -50.39
C LYS A 151 -20.43 45.75 -51.02
N LYS A 152 -19.37 46.39 -50.48
CA LYS A 152 -18.81 47.63 -51.06
C LYS A 152 -18.25 47.44 -52.48
N ASN A 153 -17.62 46.31 -52.77
CA ASN A 153 -17.11 46.02 -54.12
C ASN A 153 -18.23 45.77 -55.14
N LYS A 154 -19.36 45.19 -54.73
CA LYS A 154 -20.55 45.05 -55.60
C LYS A 154 -21.15 46.42 -55.95
N GLU A 155 -21.17 47.37 -55.02
CA GLU A 155 -21.67 48.73 -55.27
C GLU A 155 -20.73 49.54 -56.18
N LYS A 156 -19.41 49.41 -56.01
CA LYS A 156 -18.44 50.03 -56.92
C LYS A 156 -18.56 49.49 -58.35
N LYS A 157 -18.69 48.17 -58.55
CA LYS A 157 -18.87 47.57 -59.89
C LYS A 157 -20.17 48.03 -60.58
N LYS A 158 -21.25 48.27 -59.82
CA LYS A 158 -22.48 48.87 -60.37
C LYS A 158 -22.26 50.31 -60.83
N LYS A 159 -21.49 51.10 -60.07
CA LYS A 159 -21.16 52.50 -60.43
C LYS A 159 -20.31 52.58 -61.70
N TYR A 160 -19.27 51.75 -61.81
CA TYR A 160 -18.44 51.68 -63.02
C TYR A 160 -19.24 51.21 -64.24
N LYS A 161 -20.09 50.19 -64.13
CA LYS A 161 -20.92 49.71 -65.25
C LYS A 161 -21.90 50.77 -65.76
N ASN A 162 -22.46 51.60 -64.87
CA ASN A 162 -23.35 52.70 -65.24
C ASN A 162 -22.60 53.87 -65.90
N GLU A 163 -21.37 54.17 -65.46
CA GLU A 163 -20.49 55.16 -66.11
C GLU A 163 -20.09 54.72 -67.53
N TYR A 164 -19.77 53.45 -67.75
CA TYR A 164 -19.48 52.94 -69.10
C TYR A 164 -20.71 52.97 -70.03
N GLN A 165 -21.92 52.69 -69.53
CA GLN A 165 -23.17 52.74 -70.31
C GLN A 165 -23.62 54.19 -70.62
N ALA A 166 -23.32 55.14 -69.72
CA ALA A 166 -23.59 56.57 -69.95
C ALA A 166 -22.66 57.16 -71.02
N ASN A 167 -21.38 56.76 -71.05
CA ASN A 167 -20.41 57.27 -72.02
C ASN A 167 -20.59 56.68 -73.43
N SER A 168 -21.05 55.43 -73.58
CA SER A 168 -21.30 54.83 -74.91
C SER A 168 -22.53 55.36 -75.64
N SER A 169 -23.36 56.17 -74.98
CA SER A 169 -24.56 56.81 -75.55
C SER A 169 -24.29 58.25 -75.99
N SER A 170 -23.08 58.77 -75.75
CA SER A 170 -22.65 60.13 -76.12
C SER A 170 -21.76 60.17 -77.38
N ASP A 171 -21.28 59.01 -77.85
CA ASP A 171 -20.36 58.85 -78.99
C ASP A 171 -21.04 58.26 -80.26
N ASN A 172 -22.36 58.07 -80.24
CA ASN A 172 -23.20 57.73 -81.41
C ASN A 172 -24.17 58.87 -81.70
#